data_AF-A0A842R7J6-F1
#
_entry.id   AF-A0A842R7J6-F1
#
_cell.length_a   1.000
_cell.length_b   1.000
_cell.length_c   1.000
_cell.angle_alpha   90.00
_cell.angle_beta   90.00
_cell.angle_gamma   90.00
#
_symmetry.space_group_name_H-M   'P 1'
#
loop_
_entity.id
_entity.type
_entity.pdbx_description
1 polymer ?
#
loop_
_entity_poly.entity_id
_entity_poly.type
_entity_poly.pdbx_seq_one_letter_code
_entity_poly.pdbx_strand_id
1 'polypeptide(L)'
;MGCGLFTRENGEKIAEKKRMVSILIKLLKKDKDWEVRKWATFALGEIGEKAPEKEKVIAALIDALEDKDYRVRRNATFTLGYIEIKQ
;
A
#
# COMPACT_ATOMS: atom_id res chain seq x y z
N MET A 1 36.32 -14.89 7.71
CA MET A 1 35.74 -14.46 6.42
C MET A 1 34.22 -14.38 6.56
N GLY A 2 33.71 -13.40 7.32
CA GLY A 2 32.29 -13.29 7.65
C GLY A 2 31.83 -11.86 7.50
N CYS A 3 31.82 -11.35 6.27
CA CYS A 3 31.30 -10.01 5.98
C CYS A 3 30.82 -9.99 4.54
N GLY A 4 29.51 -9.93 4.33
CA GLY A 4 28.96 -9.71 3.00
C GLY A 4 27.54 -10.21 2.76
N LEU A 5 27.03 -11.17 3.55
CA LEU A 5 25.72 -11.76 3.27
C LEU A 5 24.54 -11.04 3.94
N PHE A 6 24.75 -10.30 5.04
CA PHE A 6 23.66 -9.67 5.80
C PHE A 6 23.07 -8.38 5.19
N THR A 7 23.77 -7.71 4.27
CA THR A 7 23.29 -6.46 3.66
C THR A 7 22.45 -6.68 2.39
N ARG A 8 22.62 -7.82 1.71
CA ARG A 8 21.91 -8.16 0.47
C ARG A 8 20.46 -8.57 0.70
N GLU A 9 20.22 -9.41 1.71
CA GLU A 9 18.88 -9.96 2.01
C GLU A 9 17.86 -8.86 2.39
N ASN A 10 18.33 -7.78 3.02
CA ASN A 10 17.47 -6.65 3.38
C ASN A 10 17.15 -5.74 2.19
N GLY A 11 18.06 -5.60 1.22
CA GLY A 11 17.85 -4.80 0.02
C GLY A 11 16.82 -5.42 -0.94
N GLU A 12 16.86 -6.74 -1.12
CA GLU A 12 15.93 -7.47 -1.99
C GLU A 12 14.50 -7.44 -1.45
N LYS A 13 14.31 -7.60 -0.13
CA LYS A 13 12.99 -7.48 0.53
C LYS A 13 12.37 -6.10 0.40
N ILE A 14 13.17 -5.04 0.39
CA ILE A 14 12.68 -3.66 0.20
C ILE A 14 12.25 -3.44 -1.26
N ALA A 15 13.02 -3.95 -2.22
CA ALA A 15 12.68 -3.89 -3.64
C ALA A 15 11.38 -4.64 -3.96
N GLU A 16 11.18 -5.81 -3.35
CA GLU A 16 9.95 -6.59 -3.48
C GLU A 16 8.73 -5.86 -2.92
N LYS A 17 8.83 -5.31 -1.70
CA LYS A 17 7.76 -4.48 -1.12
C LYS A 17 7.39 -3.29 -1.99
N LYS A 18 8.38 -2.59 -2.54
CA LYS A 18 8.16 -1.45 -3.45
C LYS A 18 7.42 -1.88 -4.71
N ARG A 19 7.77 -3.05 -5.25
CA ARG A 19 7.06 -3.63 -6.40
C ARG A 19 5.62 -3.99 -6.04
N MET A 20 5.39 -4.58 -4.88
CA MET A 20 4.05 -4.89 -4.38
C MET A 20 3.19 -3.63 -4.21
N VAL A 21 3.73 -2.57 -3.58
CA VAL A 21 3.04 -1.28 -3.44
C VAL A 21 2.61 -0.72 -4.80
N SER A 22 3.51 -0.74 -5.79
CA SER A 22 3.20 -0.28 -7.15
C SER A 22 2.06 -1.07 -7.81
N ILE A 23 2.05 -2.40 -7.65
CA ILE A 23 1.00 -3.27 -8.18
C ILE A 23 -0.34 -2.97 -7.49
N LEU A 24 -0.35 -2.83 -6.17
CA LEU A 24 -1.56 -2.55 -5.41
C LEU A 24 -2.16 -1.18 -5.76
N ILE A 25 -1.33 -0.15 -5.93
CA ILE A 25 -1.78 1.17 -6.41
C ILE A 25 -2.40 1.05 -7.81
N LYS A 26 -1.81 0.25 -8.70
CA LYS A 26 -2.36 0.04 -10.04
C LYS A 26 -3.72 -0.67 -10.01
N LEU A 27 -3.87 -1.69 -9.16
CA LEU A 27 -5.14 -2.39 -8.96
C LEU A 27 -6.20 -1.44 -8.40
N LEU A 28 -5.85 -0.65 -7.39
CA LEU A 28 -6.72 0.35 -6.81
C LEU A 28 -7.23 1.37 -7.84
N LYS A 29 -6.40 1.79 -8.80
CA LYS A 29 -6.79 2.81 -9.79
C LYS A 29 -7.50 2.27 -11.02
N LYS A 30 -7.19 1.04 -11.45
CA LYS A 30 -7.57 0.55 -12.79
C LYS A 30 -8.49 -0.66 -12.78
N ASP A 31 -8.64 -1.34 -11.64
CA ASP A 31 -9.49 -2.53 -11.60
C ASP A 31 -10.97 -2.15 -11.68
N LYS A 32 -11.73 -2.91 -12.47
CA LYS A 32 -13.17 -2.68 -12.66
C LYS A 32 -13.96 -3.19 -11.45
N ASP A 33 -13.48 -4.24 -10.81
CA ASP A 33 -14.11 -4.85 -9.65
C ASP A 33 -13.85 -4.02 -8.40
N TRP A 34 -14.93 -3.57 -7.77
CA TRP A 34 -14.87 -2.81 -6.53
C TRP A 34 -14.28 -3.63 -5.38
N GLU A 35 -14.43 -4.96 -5.41
CA GLU A 35 -13.88 -5.83 -4.38
C GLU A 35 -12.36 -5.91 -4.47
N VAL A 36 -11.82 -6.01 -5.69
CA VAL A 36 -10.36 -5.95 -5.93
C VAL A 36 -9.79 -4.61 -5.47
N ARG A 37 -10.44 -3.49 -5.80
CA ARG A 37 -10.01 -2.16 -5.33
C ARG A 37 -10.05 -2.04 -3.80
N LYS A 38 -11.10 -2.57 -3.16
CA LYS A 38 -11.22 -2.61 -1.68
C LYS A 38 -10.07 -3.42 -1.07
N TRP A 39 -9.78 -4.61 -1.59
CA TRP A 39 -8.68 -5.44 -1.08
C TRP A 39 -7.31 -4.83 -1.33
N ALA A 40 -7.11 -4.14 -2.46
CA ALA A 40 -5.88 -3.40 -2.72
C ALA A 40 -5.65 -2.30 -1.68
N THR A 41 -6.71 -1.56 -1.32
CA THR A 41 -6.69 -0.56 -0.25
C THR A 41 -6.31 -1.17 1.09
N PHE A 42 -6.92 -2.32 1.44
CA PHE A 42 -6.62 -3.03 2.68
C PHE A 42 -5.16 -3.50 2.74
N ALA A 43 -4.67 -4.12 1.67
CA ALA A 43 -3.29 -4.59 1.59
C ALA A 43 -2.28 -3.43 1.69
N LEU A 44 -2.57 -2.27 1.09
CA LEU A 44 -1.75 -1.06 1.25
C LEU A 44 -1.68 -0.61 2.72
N GLY A 45 -2.79 -0.72 3.46
CA GLY A 45 -2.85 -0.45 4.90
C GLY A 45 -2.02 -1.41 5.75
N GLU A 46 -2.09 -2.70 5.43
CA GLU A 46 -1.31 -3.75 6.10
C GLU A 46 0.20 -3.59 5.87
N ILE A 47 0.61 -3.12 4.69
CA ILE A 47 2.01 -2.78 4.42
C ILE A 47 2.46 -1.61 5.32
N GLY A 48 1.54 -0.68 5.61
CA GLY A 48 1.63 0.30 6.70
C GLY A 48 2.89 1.18 6.66
N GLU A 49 3.35 1.66 7.82
CA GLU A 49 4.55 2.52 7.94
C GLU A 49 5.84 1.93 7.36
N LYS A 50 5.90 0.61 7.21
CA LYS A 50 7.03 -0.10 6.60
C LYS A 50 6.90 -0.13 5.07
N ALA A 51 5.94 0.58 4.50
CA ALA A 51 5.83 0.80 3.07
C ALA A 51 7.01 1.63 2.59
N PRO A 52 7.82 1.11 1.65
CA PRO A 52 8.63 2.00 0.85
C PRO A 52 7.69 2.97 0.10
N GLU A 53 7.96 4.29 0.20
CA GLU A 53 7.18 5.36 -0.44
C GLU A 53 5.78 5.57 0.20
N LYS A 54 5.75 5.75 1.53
CA LYS A 54 4.53 6.06 2.31
C LYS A 54 3.71 7.19 1.69
N GLU A 55 4.35 8.23 1.17
CA GLU A 55 3.69 9.37 0.54
C GLU A 55 2.87 8.94 -0.70
N LYS A 56 3.38 8.01 -1.51
CA LYS A 56 2.63 7.50 -2.67
C LYS A 56 1.45 6.64 -2.25
N VAL A 57 1.60 5.88 -1.17
CA VAL A 57 0.50 5.09 -0.60
C VAL A 57 -0.60 6.04 -0.11
N ILE A 58 -0.24 7.08 0.65
CA ILE A 58 -1.20 8.08 1.15
C ILE A 58 -1.90 8.77 -0.02
N ALA A 59 -1.17 9.23 -1.05
CA ALA A 59 -1.78 9.85 -2.22
C ALA A 59 -2.77 8.92 -2.95
N ALA A 60 -2.40 7.65 -3.13
CA ALA A 60 -3.30 6.67 -3.76
C ALA A 60 -4.55 6.37 -2.91
N LEU A 61 -4.42 6.39 -1.58
CA LEU A 61 -5.55 6.22 -0.67
C LEU A 61 -6.46 7.46 -0.64
N ILE A 62 -5.89 8.67 -0.74
CA ILE A 62 -6.66 9.92 -0.90
C ILE A 62 -7.48 9.86 -2.19
N ASP A 63 -6.87 9.46 -3.31
CA ASP A 63 -7.61 9.27 -4.58
C ASP A 63 -8.76 8.25 -4.42
N ALA A 64 -8.56 7.20 -3.61
CA ALA A 64 -9.60 6.19 -3.36
C ALA A 64 -10.76 6.67 -2.49
N LEU A 65 -10.64 7.82 -1.82
CA LEU A 65 -11.77 8.47 -1.15
C LEU A 65 -12.81 9.00 -2.15
N GLU A 66 -12.43 9.18 -3.41
CA GLU A 66 -13.33 9.57 -4.50
C GLU A 66 -13.81 8.38 -5.33
N ASP A 67 -13.54 7.13 -4.89
CA ASP A 67 -13.98 5.95 -5.64
C ASP A 67 -15.50 5.90 -5.77
N LYS A 68 -15.97 5.42 -6.93
CA LYS A 68 -17.41 5.24 -7.21
C LYS A 68 -18.10 4.36 -6.18
N ASP A 69 -17.41 3.36 -5.62
CA ASP A 69 -17.98 2.41 -4.68
C ASP A 69 -17.77 2.85 -3.23
N TYR A 70 -18.87 2.95 -2.48
CA TYR A 70 -18.84 3.42 -1.09
C TYR A 70 -18.01 2.52 -0.16
N ARG A 71 -17.86 1.22 -0.48
CA ARG A 71 -17.08 0.27 0.32
C ARG A 71 -15.60 0.51 0.16
N VAL A 72 -15.17 0.91 -1.05
CA VAL A 72 -13.79 1.32 -1.32
C VAL A 72 -13.48 2.61 -0.56
N ARG A 73 -14.37 3.62 -0.65
CA ARG A 73 -14.22 4.89 0.09
C ARG A 73 -14.09 4.68 1.60
N ARG A 74 -15.02 3.90 2.18
CA ARG A 74 -15.00 3.58 3.63
C ARG A 74 -13.68 2.92 4.03
N ASN A 75 -13.20 1.97 3.23
CA ASN A 75 -11.95 1.28 3.52
C ASN A 75 -10.75 2.22 3.41
N ALA A 76 -10.73 3.11 2.41
CA ALA A 76 -9.67 4.10 2.25
C ALA A 76 -9.59 5.06 3.45
N THR A 77 -10.73 5.52 3.97
CA THR A 77 -10.77 6.33 5.21
C THR A 77 -10.21 5.56 6.41
N PHE A 78 -10.61 4.30 6.59
CA PHE A 78 -10.14 3.46 7.68
C PHE A 78 -8.61 3.23 7.59
N THR A 79 -8.12 2.92 6.39
CA THR A 79 -6.71 2.70 6.13
C THR A 79 -5.88 3.96 6.35
N LEU A 80 -6.34 5.13 5.91
CA LEU A 80 -5.67 6.41 6.17
C LEU A 80 -5.56 6.68 7.66
N GLY A 81 -6.65 6.51 8.42
CA GLY A 81 -6.62 6.64 9.87
C GLY A 81 -5.63 5.68 10.53
N TYR A 82 -5.56 4.43 10.06
CA TYR A 82 -4.60 3.45 10.60
C TYR A 82 -3.13 3.83 10.33
N ILE A 83 -2.85 4.41 9.17
CA ILE A 83 -1.50 4.85 8.80
C ILE A 83 -1.10 6.12 9.56
N GLU A 84 -2.05 6.98 9.91
CA GLU A 84 -1.82 8.27 10.56
C GLU A 84 -1.81 8.17 12.10
N ILE A 85 -2.60 7.27 12.70
CA ILE A 85 -2.65 7.05 14.16
C ILE A 85 -1.39 6.37 14.70
N LYS A 86 -0.61 5.68 13.85
CA LYS A 86 0.62 4.97 14.26
C LYS A 86 1.90 5.83 14.30
N GLN A 87 1.80 7.16 14.17
CA GLN A 87 2.95 8.09 14.29
C GLN A 87 3.64 8.02 15.64
#